data_AF-A0A842NFH8-F1
#
_entry.id   AF-A0A842NFH8-F1
#
_cell.length_a   1.000
_cell.length_b   1.000
_cell.length_c   1.000
_cell.angle_alpha   90.00
_cell.angle_beta   90.00
_cell.angle_gamma   90.00
#
_symmetry.space_group_name_H-M   'P 1'
#
loop_
_entity.id
_entity.type
_entity.pdbx_description
1 polymer ?
#
loop_
_entity_poly.entity_id
_entity_poly.type
_entity_poly.pdbx_seq_one_letter_code
_entity_poly.pdbx_strand_id
1 'polypeptide(L)'
;FDVIGKKKCPIIDTWWQTETGGMLISPLPGIETIPLKPGSATLPIPGLDIEVVDEYGNEVEPETKGSLIIKTPWPGMLLGLWKDDEKYKNVYWSKFESMYYPGDYAIKDSDGYLWLLGRSDDVLKIAGHRIGTAELESSIVSHNDVAESAVCGIPDEIKGESIIAFVVLKDKAKTPEDTLRSELRETVRTQIGPIATPSQFYVVSKLPKTRSGKIMRRLLKAIAKNEAIGDVSTLEDGAAVSEIQSALDELQGNIQNQK
;
A
#
# COMPACT_ATOMS: atom_id res chain seq x y z
N PHE A 1 14.84 -13.08 -5.72
CA PHE A 1 15.26 -13.65 -7.02
C PHE A 1 16.60 -14.37 -6.93
N ASP A 2 17.66 -13.73 -6.41
CA ASP A 2 19.02 -14.30 -6.39
C ASP A 2 19.21 -15.45 -5.39
N VAL A 3 18.65 -15.34 -4.18
CA VAL A 3 18.89 -16.31 -3.10
C VAL A 3 17.98 -17.53 -3.23
N ILE A 4 16.66 -17.34 -3.09
CA ILE A 4 15.68 -18.43 -3.04
C ILE A 4 15.45 -19.04 -4.44
N GLY A 5 15.41 -18.21 -5.49
CA GLY A 5 15.14 -18.64 -6.87
C GLY A 5 16.38 -18.85 -7.73
N LYS A 6 17.58 -18.51 -7.24
CA LYS A 6 18.87 -18.65 -7.96
C LYS A 6 18.86 -18.14 -9.41
N LYS A 7 18.11 -17.06 -9.68
CA LYS A 7 17.89 -16.50 -11.02
C LYS A 7 17.25 -17.44 -12.05
N LYS A 8 16.64 -18.55 -11.60
CA LYS A 8 16.05 -19.59 -12.47
C LYS A 8 14.54 -19.71 -12.33
N CYS A 9 13.96 -19.12 -11.30
CA CYS A 9 12.53 -19.17 -11.04
C CYS A 9 11.90 -17.80 -11.34
N PRO A 10 10.87 -17.72 -12.20
CA PRO A 10 10.07 -16.51 -12.32
C PRO A 10 9.37 -16.23 -10.98
N ILE A 11 9.28 -14.95 -10.61
CA ILE A 11 8.50 -14.51 -9.46
C ILE A 11 7.17 -14.01 -10.00
N ILE A 12 6.09 -14.71 -9.66
CA ILE A 12 4.75 -14.42 -10.15
C ILE A 12 4.06 -13.57 -9.10
N ASP A 13 3.89 -12.28 -9.41
CA ASP A 13 3.07 -11.38 -8.61
C ASP A 13 1.62 -11.50 -9.07
N THR A 14 0.74 -11.98 -8.20
CA THR A 14 -0.68 -12.19 -8.52
C THR A 14 -1.50 -11.17 -7.76
N TRP A 15 -2.18 -10.28 -8.48
CA TRP A 15 -3.17 -9.40 -7.87
C TRP A 15 -4.57 -10.01 -7.96
N TRP A 16 -5.26 -9.99 -6.82
CA TRP A 16 -6.65 -10.39 -6.63
C TRP A 16 -7.19 -9.93 -5.28
N GLN A 17 -8.50 -10.11 -5.09
CA GLN A 17 -9.20 -9.83 -3.85
C GLN A 17 -10.17 -10.97 -3.51
N THR A 18 -10.68 -11.00 -2.29
CA THR A 18 -11.69 -11.99 -1.88
C THR A 18 -12.90 -11.96 -2.81
N GLU A 19 -13.30 -10.77 -3.20
CA GLU A 19 -14.42 -10.45 -4.09
C GLU A 19 -14.23 -10.96 -5.52
N THR A 20 -12.98 -11.17 -5.93
CA THR A 20 -12.64 -11.61 -7.30
C THR A 20 -12.63 -13.12 -7.45
N GLY A 21 -12.60 -13.88 -6.34
CA GLY A 21 -12.56 -15.35 -6.33
C GLY A 21 -11.23 -15.97 -6.78
N GLY A 22 -10.37 -15.24 -7.48
CA GLY A 22 -9.06 -15.73 -7.94
C GLY A 22 -8.22 -14.63 -8.61
N MET A 23 -7.03 -15.00 -9.08
CA MET A 23 -6.09 -14.09 -9.76
C MET A 23 -6.72 -13.42 -10.99
N LEU A 24 -6.62 -12.09 -11.07
CA LEU A 24 -7.13 -11.32 -12.22
C LEU A 24 -6.01 -10.64 -13.01
N ILE A 25 -4.92 -10.25 -12.35
CA ILE A 25 -3.72 -9.73 -13.00
C ILE A 25 -2.57 -10.59 -12.53
N SER A 26 -1.90 -11.26 -13.47
CA SER A 26 -0.79 -12.15 -13.15
C SER A 26 -0.02 -12.53 -14.40
N PRO A 27 1.31 -12.70 -14.31
CA PRO A 27 2.05 -13.35 -15.38
C PRO A 27 1.68 -14.83 -15.45
N LEU A 28 1.45 -15.34 -16.66
CA LEU A 28 1.02 -16.72 -16.90
C LEU A 28 2.14 -17.58 -17.52
N PRO A 29 3.17 -17.97 -16.74
CA PRO A 29 4.28 -18.78 -17.27
C PRO A 29 3.77 -20.12 -17.79
N GLY A 30 4.12 -20.43 -19.03
CA GLY A 30 3.67 -21.64 -19.72
C GLY A 30 2.46 -21.43 -20.65
N ILE A 31 1.77 -20.29 -20.54
CA ILE A 31 0.82 -19.81 -21.54
C ILE A 31 1.49 -18.71 -22.37
N GLU A 32 2.10 -17.74 -21.70
CA GLU A 32 2.84 -16.64 -22.31
C GLU A 32 4.21 -16.46 -21.67
N THR A 33 5.15 -15.86 -22.40
CA THR A 33 6.47 -15.48 -21.89
C THR A 33 6.64 -13.98 -22.07
N ILE A 34 6.16 -13.22 -21.09
CA ILE A 34 6.33 -11.78 -21.04
C ILE A 34 7.51 -11.41 -20.13
N PRO A 35 8.28 -10.36 -20.44
CA PRO A 35 9.30 -9.85 -19.53
C PRO A 35 8.69 -9.47 -18.18
N LEU A 36 9.23 -9.99 -17.08
CA LEU A 36 8.73 -9.63 -15.74
C LEU A 36 9.39 -8.33 -15.28
N LYS A 37 8.57 -7.35 -14.90
CA LYS A 37 9.01 -6.08 -14.31
C LYS A 37 8.86 -6.17 -12.78
N PRO A 38 9.95 -6.09 -11.99
CA PRO A 38 9.85 -6.20 -10.53
C PRO A 38 8.89 -5.17 -9.92
N GLY A 39 7.86 -5.63 -9.21
CA GLY A 39 6.84 -4.79 -8.58
C GLY A 39 5.55 -4.59 -9.42
N SER A 40 5.53 -5.09 -10.66
CA SER A 40 4.33 -5.09 -11.49
C SER A 40 3.61 -6.44 -11.41
N ALA A 41 2.28 -6.42 -11.34
CA ALA A 41 1.44 -7.62 -11.48
C ALA A 41 1.29 -8.09 -12.93
N THR A 42 1.84 -7.32 -13.88
CA THR A 42 1.89 -7.53 -15.33
C THR A 42 0.56 -7.23 -16.02
N LEU A 43 -0.04 -8.20 -16.70
CA LEU A 43 -1.18 -8.02 -17.59
C LEU A 43 -2.41 -8.72 -17.00
N PRO A 44 -3.62 -8.29 -17.37
CA PRO A 44 -4.84 -9.02 -17.02
C PRO A 44 -4.80 -10.45 -17.57
N ILE A 45 -5.37 -11.40 -16.85
CA ILE A 45 -5.56 -12.75 -17.37
C ILE A 45 -6.55 -12.73 -18.56
N PRO A 46 -6.49 -13.71 -19.49
CA PRO A 46 -7.35 -13.74 -20.66
C PRO A 46 -8.84 -13.59 -20.34
N GLY A 47 -9.53 -12.73 -21.09
CA GLY A 47 -10.97 -12.48 -20.95
C GLY A 47 -11.33 -11.34 -20.00
N LEU A 48 -10.34 -10.63 -19.44
CA LEU A 48 -10.57 -9.45 -18.61
C LEU A 48 -10.16 -8.16 -19.33
N ASP A 49 -11.01 -7.15 -19.27
CA ASP A 49 -10.72 -5.76 -19.60
C ASP A 49 -10.56 -4.98 -18.29
N ILE A 50 -9.30 -4.75 -17.92
CA ILE A 50 -8.91 -4.04 -16.70
C ILE A 50 -8.16 -2.78 -17.11
N GLU A 51 -8.62 -1.66 -16.59
CA GLU A 51 -8.12 -0.35 -16.98
C GLU A 51 -7.84 0.56 -15.78
N VAL A 52 -7.08 1.62 -16.04
CA VAL A 52 -6.80 2.67 -15.06
C VAL A 52 -7.51 3.94 -15.50
N VAL A 53 -8.36 4.47 -14.60
CA VAL A 53 -9.24 5.61 -14.92
C VAL A 53 -9.07 6.78 -13.96
N ASP A 54 -9.45 7.96 -14.42
CA ASP A 54 -9.53 9.19 -13.63
C ASP A 54 -10.73 9.16 -12.65
N GLU A 55 -11.02 10.30 -12.01
CA GLU A 55 -12.16 10.42 -11.09
C GLU A 55 -13.53 10.42 -11.76
N TYR A 56 -13.58 10.58 -13.09
CA TYR A 56 -14.79 10.58 -13.91
C TYR A 56 -15.02 9.24 -14.63
N GLY A 57 -14.08 8.30 -14.53
CA GLY A 57 -14.16 6.99 -15.17
C GLY A 57 -13.59 6.95 -16.59
N ASN A 58 -12.86 7.99 -17.02
CA ASN A 58 -12.16 7.98 -18.30
C ASN A 58 -10.79 7.34 -18.15
N GLU A 59 -10.38 6.54 -19.13
CA GLU A 59 -9.02 5.99 -19.18
C GLU A 59 -7.98 7.12 -19.14
N VAL A 60 -6.94 6.93 -18.33
CA VAL A 60 -5.82 7.87 -18.25
C VAL A 60 -4.71 7.48 -19.22
N GLU A 61 -3.91 8.46 -19.61
CA GLU A 61 -2.69 8.23 -20.38
C GLU A 61 -1.73 7.28 -19.62
N PRO A 62 -0.88 6.51 -20.34
CA PRO A 62 0.14 5.68 -19.72
C PRO A 62 1.00 6.47 -18.71
N GLU A 63 1.52 5.77 -17.70
CA GLU A 63 2.30 6.35 -16.59
C GLU A 63 1.50 7.28 -15.66
N THR A 64 0.19 7.41 -15.85
CA THR A 64 -0.67 8.23 -15.00
C THR A 64 -1.31 7.40 -13.90
N LYS A 65 -1.32 7.94 -12.67
CA LYS A 65 -1.98 7.32 -11.52
C LYS A 65 -3.49 7.44 -11.64
N GLY A 66 -4.20 6.34 -11.45
CA GLY A 66 -5.67 6.33 -11.45
C GLY A 66 -6.28 5.18 -10.64
N SER A 67 -7.61 5.11 -10.66
CA SER A 67 -8.36 4.02 -10.07
C SER A 67 -8.31 2.80 -10.99
N LEU A 68 -7.98 1.63 -10.45
CA LEU A 68 -8.14 0.37 -11.19
C LEU A 68 -9.64 0.07 -11.32
N ILE A 69 -10.09 -0.31 -12.51
CA ILE A 69 -11.46 -0.76 -12.78
C ILE A 69 -11.47 -2.02 -13.64
N ILE A 70 -12.57 -2.77 -13.58
CA ILE A 70 -12.78 -3.97 -14.40
C ILE A 70 -14.10 -3.79 -15.16
N LYS A 71 -14.01 -3.75 -16.50
CA LYS A 71 -15.16 -3.46 -17.37
C LYS A 71 -15.96 -4.71 -17.73
N THR A 72 -15.30 -5.87 -17.76
CA THR A 72 -15.92 -7.15 -18.12
C THR A 72 -16.22 -7.98 -16.88
N PRO A 73 -17.40 -8.60 -16.76
CA PRO A 73 -17.65 -9.59 -15.71
C PRO A 73 -16.79 -10.83 -15.92
N TRP A 74 -16.53 -11.57 -14.85
CA TRP A 74 -15.72 -12.80 -14.88
C TRP A 74 -16.36 -13.93 -14.07
N PRO A 75 -16.01 -15.20 -14.34
CA PRO A 75 -16.69 -16.33 -13.72
C PRO A 75 -16.59 -16.41 -12.19
N GLY A 76 -15.47 -15.96 -11.61
CA GLY A 76 -15.21 -16.00 -10.16
C GLY A 76 -15.73 -14.80 -9.37
N MET A 77 -16.41 -13.86 -10.02
CA MET A 77 -16.88 -12.62 -9.41
C MET A 77 -17.89 -12.90 -8.29
N LEU A 78 -17.77 -12.17 -7.18
CA LEU A 78 -18.79 -12.19 -6.13
C LEU A 78 -20.18 -11.85 -6.69
N LEU A 79 -21.20 -12.58 -6.24
CA LEU A 79 -22.58 -12.38 -6.68
C LEU A 79 -23.32 -11.28 -5.91
N GLY A 80 -22.79 -10.87 -4.77
CA GLY A 80 -23.40 -9.91 -3.86
C GLY A 80 -22.76 -9.94 -2.48
N LEU A 81 -23.30 -9.13 -1.56
CA LEU A 81 -22.98 -9.20 -0.13
C LEU A 81 -24.13 -9.84 0.63
N TRP A 82 -23.82 -10.74 1.57
CA TRP A 82 -24.83 -11.47 2.32
C TRP A 82 -25.80 -10.53 3.05
N LYS A 83 -27.08 -10.55 2.63
CA LYS A 83 -28.16 -9.71 3.16
C LYS A 83 -27.93 -8.19 3.03
N ASP A 84 -27.10 -7.75 2.08
CA ASP A 84 -26.76 -6.32 1.94
C ASP A 84 -26.51 -5.92 0.47
N ASP A 85 -27.55 -6.03 -0.36
CA ASP A 85 -27.51 -5.70 -1.79
C ASP A 85 -27.20 -4.22 -2.05
N GLU A 86 -27.65 -3.34 -1.15
CA GLU A 86 -27.40 -1.90 -1.26
C GLU A 86 -25.92 -1.58 -1.03
N LYS A 87 -25.28 -2.19 -0.03
CA LYS A 87 -23.83 -2.05 0.14
C LYS A 87 -23.06 -2.65 -1.02
N TYR A 88 -23.51 -3.76 -1.61
CA TYR A 88 -22.86 -4.33 -2.80
C TYR A 88 -22.84 -3.32 -3.96
N LYS A 89 -23.99 -2.70 -4.28
CA LYS A 89 -24.07 -1.65 -5.31
C LYS A 89 -23.19 -0.44 -4.96
N ASN A 90 -23.30 0.03 -3.72
CA ASN A 90 -22.62 1.24 -3.27
C ASN A 90 -21.09 1.07 -3.28
N VAL A 91 -20.57 -0.06 -2.83
CA VAL A 91 -19.11 -0.27 -2.72
C VAL A 91 -18.48 -0.52 -4.09
N TYR A 92 -19.09 -1.35 -4.93
CA TYR A 92 -18.43 -1.86 -6.14
C TYR A 92 -18.87 -1.22 -7.45
N TRP A 93 -20.04 -0.58 -7.50
CA TRP A 93 -20.67 -0.14 -8.75
C TRP A 93 -21.07 1.34 -8.79
N SER A 94 -21.14 2.01 -7.63
CA SER A 94 -21.63 3.40 -7.59
C SER A 94 -20.61 4.43 -8.06
N LYS A 95 -19.31 4.11 -7.93
CA LYS A 95 -18.23 5.06 -8.25
C LYS A 95 -18.06 5.25 -9.74
N PHE A 96 -18.15 4.16 -10.50
CA PHE A 96 -17.99 4.15 -11.95
C PHE A 96 -19.12 3.34 -12.55
N GLU A 97 -19.99 4.00 -13.32
CA GLU A 97 -21.18 3.36 -13.87
C GLU A 97 -20.80 2.18 -14.78
N SER A 98 -21.44 1.04 -14.57
CA SER A 98 -21.21 -0.22 -15.32
C SER A 98 -19.78 -0.78 -15.25
N MET A 99 -18.95 -0.31 -14.33
CA MET A 99 -17.57 -0.76 -14.14
C MET A 99 -17.37 -1.22 -12.70
N TYR A 100 -16.81 -2.42 -12.52
CA TYR A 100 -16.51 -2.92 -11.19
C TYR A 100 -15.29 -2.17 -10.62
N TYR A 101 -15.47 -1.58 -9.43
CA TYR A 101 -14.43 -0.87 -8.71
C TYR A 101 -13.85 -1.73 -7.56
N PRO A 102 -12.64 -2.29 -7.71
CA PRO A 102 -11.97 -3.06 -6.66
C PRO A 102 -11.48 -2.22 -5.48
N GLY A 103 -11.41 -0.88 -5.61
CA GLY A 103 -10.90 -0.04 -4.54
C GLY A 103 -9.38 0.12 -4.50
N ASP A 104 -8.67 -0.22 -5.58
CA ASP A 104 -7.21 -0.11 -5.69
C ASP A 104 -6.80 1.04 -6.64
N TYR A 105 -5.65 1.66 -6.35
CA TYR A 105 -4.98 2.62 -7.23
C TYR A 105 -3.89 1.91 -8.02
N ALA A 106 -3.72 2.29 -9.28
CA ALA A 106 -2.72 1.69 -10.15
C ALA A 106 -2.14 2.69 -11.15
N ILE A 107 -1.06 2.27 -11.80
CA ILE A 107 -0.51 2.87 -13.02
C ILE A 107 -0.53 1.80 -14.10
N LYS A 108 -0.97 2.17 -15.31
CA LYS A 108 -0.77 1.38 -16.53
C LYS A 108 0.43 1.97 -17.26
N ASP A 109 1.51 1.21 -17.41
CA ASP A 109 2.71 1.71 -18.08
C ASP A 109 2.58 1.68 -19.61
N SER A 110 3.57 2.22 -20.32
CA SER A 110 3.54 2.29 -21.79
C SER A 110 3.45 0.93 -22.49
N ASP A 111 3.84 -0.16 -21.82
CA ASP A 111 3.75 -1.53 -22.33
C ASP A 111 2.44 -2.23 -21.89
N GLY A 112 1.55 -1.50 -21.21
CA GLY A 112 0.28 -2.00 -20.69
C GLY A 112 0.38 -2.73 -19.35
N TYR A 113 1.55 -2.76 -18.69
CA TYR A 113 1.71 -3.45 -17.41
C TYR A 113 1.04 -2.64 -16.29
N LEU A 114 0.39 -3.36 -15.39
CA LEU A 114 -0.33 -2.80 -14.26
C LEU A 114 0.53 -2.85 -12.98
N TRP A 115 0.72 -1.67 -12.40
CA TRP A 115 1.48 -1.43 -11.19
C TRP A 115 0.54 -1.02 -10.08
N LEU A 116 0.37 -1.85 -9.05
CA LEU A 116 -0.58 -1.61 -7.98
C LEU A 116 0.06 -0.72 -6.93
N LEU A 117 -0.53 0.45 -6.68
CA LEU A 117 -0.04 1.44 -5.72
C LEU A 117 -0.63 1.26 -4.32
N GLY A 118 -1.52 0.29 -4.15
CA GLY A 118 -2.23 -0.01 -2.92
C GLY A 118 -3.68 0.45 -2.94
N ARG A 119 -4.31 0.38 -1.76
CA ARG A 119 -5.73 0.65 -1.61
C ARG A 119 -6.03 2.15 -1.72
N SER A 120 -7.12 2.48 -2.41
CA SER A 120 -7.58 3.86 -2.59
C SER A 120 -7.94 4.58 -1.29
N ASP A 121 -8.37 3.85 -0.26
CA ASP A 121 -8.65 4.36 1.09
C ASP A 121 -7.38 4.56 1.92
N ASP A 122 -6.26 3.97 1.49
CA ASP A 122 -4.95 4.17 2.09
C ASP A 122 -4.12 5.28 1.41
N VAL A 123 -4.52 5.75 0.23
CA VAL A 123 -3.86 6.88 -0.47
C VAL A 123 -3.83 8.13 0.42
N LEU A 124 -2.64 8.68 0.61
CA LEU A 124 -2.40 9.87 1.43
C LEU A 124 -2.68 11.13 0.61
N LYS A 125 -3.32 12.13 1.24
CA LYS A 125 -3.73 13.39 0.61
C LYS A 125 -2.93 14.56 1.21
N ILE A 126 -1.79 14.87 0.60
CA ILE A 126 -0.83 15.85 1.14
C ILE A 126 -0.73 17.04 0.19
N ALA A 127 -1.15 18.21 0.66
CA ALA A 127 -1.16 19.46 -0.10
C ALA A 127 -1.81 19.30 -1.50
N GLY A 128 -2.90 18.52 -1.58
CA GLY A 128 -3.62 18.24 -2.83
C GLY A 128 -3.06 17.08 -3.67
N HIS A 129 -1.88 16.55 -3.33
CA HIS A 129 -1.30 15.38 -4.01
C HIS A 129 -1.82 14.06 -3.43
N ARG A 130 -2.11 13.10 -4.31
CA ARG A 130 -2.46 11.72 -3.95
C ARG A 130 -1.21 10.84 -4.03
N ILE A 131 -0.73 10.38 -2.87
CA ILE A 131 0.49 9.60 -2.75
C ILE A 131 0.14 8.19 -2.25
N GLY A 132 0.60 7.16 -2.97
CA GLY A 132 0.38 5.77 -2.61
C GLY A 132 1.23 5.38 -1.40
N THR A 133 0.69 4.56 -0.52
CA THR A 133 1.45 4.05 0.63
C THR A 133 2.48 3.00 0.20
N ALA A 134 2.16 2.19 -0.81
CA ALA A 134 3.06 1.15 -1.30
C ALA A 134 4.34 1.72 -1.93
N GLU A 135 4.23 2.82 -2.70
CA GLU A 135 5.42 3.48 -3.29
C GLU A 135 6.34 4.03 -2.20
N LEU A 136 5.79 4.68 -1.17
CA LEU A 136 6.52 5.20 -0.02
C LEU A 136 7.21 4.08 0.76
N GLU A 137 6.48 3.03 1.11
CA GLU A 137 7.00 1.87 1.84
C GLU A 137 8.11 1.17 1.04
N SER A 138 7.93 1.00 -0.27
CA SER A 138 8.95 0.44 -1.16
C SER A 138 10.22 1.29 -1.19
N SER A 139 10.08 2.62 -1.26
CA SER A 139 11.21 3.53 -1.20
C SER A 139 11.98 3.44 0.12
N ILE A 140 11.27 3.38 1.25
CA ILE A 140 11.89 3.24 2.57
C ILE A 140 12.58 1.87 2.72
N VAL A 141 11.94 0.79 2.25
CA VAL A 141 12.49 -0.58 2.28
C VAL A 141 13.69 -0.76 1.35
N SER A 142 13.86 0.11 0.35
CA SER A 142 15.06 0.10 -0.50
C SER A 142 16.34 0.46 0.27
N HIS A 143 16.23 1.06 1.46
CA HIS A 143 17.35 1.33 2.35
C HIS A 143 17.94 0.03 2.93
N ASN A 144 19.27 -0.09 2.96
CA ASN A 144 19.95 -1.34 3.32
C ASN A 144 19.62 -1.84 4.72
N ASP A 145 19.43 -0.94 5.69
CA ASP A 145 19.16 -1.31 7.08
C ASP A 145 17.68 -1.60 7.37
N VAL A 146 16.77 -1.30 6.44
CA VAL A 146 15.32 -1.49 6.64
C VAL A 146 14.90 -2.88 6.20
N ALA A 147 14.16 -3.57 7.07
CA ALA A 147 13.51 -4.85 6.79
C ALA A 147 12.09 -4.66 6.28
N GLU A 148 11.31 -3.82 6.97
CA GLU A 148 9.91 -3.54 6.62
C GLU A 148 9.55 -2.09 6.94
N SER A 149 8.54 -1.58 6.26
CA SER A 149 7.98 -0.27 6.58
C SER A 149 6.46 -0.26 6.42
N ALA A 150 5.81 0.57 7.22
CA ALA A 150 4.42 0.94 7.05
C ALA A 150 4.30 2.46 7.13
N VAL A 151 3.51 3.06 6.25
CA VAL A 151 3.26 4.50 6.28
C VAL A 151 1.79 4.81 6.52
N CYS A 152 1.52 5.93 7.18
CA CYS A 152 0.16 6.46 7.31
C CYS A 152 0.17 7.99 7.39
N GLY A 153 -1.01 8.58 7.14
CA GLY A 153 -1.25 10.00 7.28
C GLY A 153 -1.79 10.35 8.65
N ILE A 154 -1.26 11.42 9.23
CA ILE A 154 -1.81 12.11 10.41
C ILE A 154 -2.34 13.48 10.00
N PRO A 155 -3.34 14.05 10.71
CA PRO A 155 -3.85 15.38 10.40
C PRO A 155 -2.75 16.45 10.48
N ASP A 156 -2.74 17.37 9.53
CA ASP A 156 -1.82 18.52 9.48
C ASP A 156 -2.62 19.76 9.04
N GLU A 157 -2.51 20.85 9.81
CA GLU A 157 -3.32 22.07 9.58
C GLU A 157 -3.02 22.76 8.24
N ILE A 158 -1.80 22.60 7.71
CA ILE A 158 -1.35 23.29 6.50
C ILE A 158 -1.48 22.37 5.28
N LYS A 159 -1.06 21.12 5.42
CA LYS A 159 -0.98 20.14 4.33
C LYS A 159 -2.24 19.28 4.20
N GLY A 160 -3.17 19.35 5.15
CA GLY A 160 -4.29 18.42 5.30
C GLY A 160 -3.84 17.14 6.00
N GLU A 161 -2.86 16.45 5.41
CA GLU A 161 -2.19 15.30 6.03
C GLU A 161 -0.67 15.47 6.02
N SER A 162 -0.02 14.93 7.05
CA SER A 162 1.42 14.73 7.11
C SER A 162 1.73 13.24 7.14
N ILE A 163 2.77 12.83 6.42
CA ILE A 163 3.19 11.43 6.36
C ILE A 163 4.01 11.12 7.62
N ILE A 164 3.71 9.98 8.24
CA ILE A 164 4.59 9.31 9.18
C ILE A 164 4.93 7.89 8.68
N ALA A 165 6.11 7.41 9.07
CA ALA A 165 6.59 6.09 8.70
C ALA A 165 6.99 5.29 9.95
N PHE A 166 6.55 4.04 10.02
CA PHE A 166 7.06 3.03 10.94
C PHE A 166 8.08 2.17 10.20
N VAL A 167 9.20 1.88 10.85
CA VAL A 167 10.35 1.23 10.24
C VAL A 167 10.80 0.10 11.14
N VAL A 168 10.87 -1.11 10.58
CA VAL A 168 11.49 -2.27 11.22
C VAL A 168 12.86 -2.46 10.59
N LEU A 169 13.89 -2.55 11.43
CA LEU A 169 15.27 -2.71 10.99
C LEU A 169 15.63 -4.19 10.85
N LYS A 170 16.61 -4.48 9.98
CA LYS A 170 17.24 -5.80 9.91
C LYS A 170 18.06 -6.03 11.18
N ASP A 171 18.18 -7.28 11.64
CA ASP A 171 18.99 -7.65 12.83
C ASP A 171 20.45 -7.16 12.79
N LYS A 172 20.98 -6.93 11.58
CA LYS A 172 22.35 -6.47 11.35
C LYS A 172 22.47 -4.98 11.04
N ALA A 173 21.39 -4.21 11.21
CA ALA A 173 21.44 -2.76 11.05
C ALA A 173 22.43 -2.17 12.06
N LYS A 174 23.31 -1.28 11.57
CA LYS A 174 24.38 -0.68 12.39
C LYS A 174 24.29 0.83 12.44
N THR A 175 23.43 1.42 11.61
CA THR A 175 23.33 2.86 11.48
C THR A 175 22.67 3.45 12.73
N PRO A 176 23.31 4.45 13.39
CA PRO A 176 22.70 5.16 14.50
C PRO A 176 21.38 5.81 14.09
N GLU A 177 20.40 5.85 14.99
CA GLU A 177 19.02 6.23 14.65
C GLU A 177 18.91 7.64 14.02
N ASP A 178 19.64 8.64 14.52
CA ASP A 178 19.61 9.99 13.95
C ASP A 178 20.16 10.04 12.51
N THR A 179 21.19 9.24 12.23
CA THR A 179 21.78 9.12 10.89
C THR A 179 20.80 8.40 9.97
N LEU A 180 20.23 7.27 10.44
CA LEU A 180 19.24 6.50 9.71
C LEU A 180 18.04 7.37 9.31
N ARG A 181 17.46 8.15 10.24
CA ARG A 181 16.32 9.02 9.95
C ARG A 181 16.63 10.05 8.85
N SER A 182 17.86 10.55 8.82
CA SER A 182 18.32 11.48 7.78
C SER A 182 18.50 10.80 6.42
N GLU A 183 19.09 9.61 6.40
CA GLU A 183 19.27 8.79 5.20
C GLU A 183 17.92 8.35 4.60
N LEU A 184 16.95 7.96 5.44
CA LEU A 184 15.61 7.58 4.99
C LEU A 184 14.85 8.76 4.38
N ARG A 185 14.95 9.97 4.97
CA ARG A 185 14.39 11.19 4.38
C ARG A 185 14.95 11.45 3.00
N GLU A 186 16.27 11.36 2.85
CA GLU A 186 16.93 11.60 1.57
C GLU A 186 16.57 10.54 0.52
N THR A 187 16.45 9.28 0.95
CA THR A 187 16.02 8.17 0.08
C THR A 187 14.65 8.45 -0.54
N VAL A 188 13.65 8.79 0.28
CA VAL A 188 12.30 9.09 -0.20
C VAL A 188 12.28 10.37 -1.04
N ARG A 189 13.02 11.39 -0.62
CA ARG A 189 13.13 12.67 -1.35
C ARG A 189 13.72 12.47 -2.74
N THR A 190 14.70 11.59 -2.88
CA THR A 190 15.38 11.31 -4.16
C THR A 190 14.50 10.45 -5.08
N GLN A 191 13.85 9.42 -4.55
CA GLN A 191 13.10 8.46 -5.37
C GLN A 191 11.70 8.93 -5.75
N ILE A 192 10.99 9.61 -4.84
CA ILE A 192 9.59 10.01 -5.04
C ILE A 192 9.46 11.52 -5.11
N GLY A 193 10.13 12.22 -4.20
CA GLY A 193 10.19 13.68 -4.21
C GLY A 193 9.99 14.34 -2.84
N PRO A 194 10.27 15.65 -2.74
CA PRO A 194 10.16 16.42 -1.49
C PRO A 194 8.77 16.37 -0.83
N ILE A 195 7.71 16.30 -1.64
CA ILE A 195 6.33 16.31 -1.14
C ILE A 195 5.96 15.01 -0.42
N ALA A 196 6.63 13.92 -0.77
CA ALA A 196 6.41 12.58 -0.24
C ALA A 196 7.29 12.26 0.98
N THR A 197 8.17 13.18 1.40
CA THR A 197 9.09 12.93 2.51
C THR A 197 8.32 12.81 3.84
N PRO A 198 8.43 11.67 4.57
CA PRO A 198 7.84 11.54 5.89
C PRO A 198 8.35 12.59 6.88
N SER A 199 7.43 13.17 7.63
CA SER A 199 7.75 14.13 8.69
C SER A 199 8.47 13.45 9.85
N GLN A 200 8.02 12.24 10.20
CA GLN A 200 8.49 11.45 11.33
C GLN A 200 8.73 10.00 10.91
N PHE A 201 9.75 9.41 11.52
CA PHE A 201 10.11 8.00 11.38
C PHE A 201 10.16 7.39 12.77
N TYR A 202 9.42 6.30 12.95
CA TYR A 202 9.32 5.54 14.20
C TYR A 202 9.99 4.20 13.99
N VAL A 203 11.11 3.97 14.66
CA VAL A 203 11.75 2.65 14.65
C VAL A 203 11.01 1.75 15.64
N VAL A 204 10.51 0.61 15.15
CA VAL A 204 9.74 -0.37 15.93
C VAL A 204 10.28 -1.77 15.65
N SER A 205 10.12 -2.70 16.59
CA SER A 205 10.59 -4.08 16.41
C SER A 205 9.70 -4.88 15.45
N LYS A 206 8.41 -4.53 15.35
CA LYS A 206 7.45 -5.20 14.47
C LYS A 206 6.25 -4.33 14.11
N LEU A 207 5.60 -4.68 13.00
CA LEU A 207 4.36 -4.06 12.53
C LEU A 207 3.15 -4.93 12.87
N PRO A 208 1.96 -4.33 13.12
CA PRO A 208 0.76 -5.09 13.45
C PRO A 208 0.23 -5.71 12.16
N LYS A 209 0.25 -7.04 12.09
CA LYS A 209 -0.19 -7.79 10.91
C LYS A 209 -1.37 -8.69 11.24
N THR A 210 -2.20 -8.95 10.23
CA THR A 210 -3.17 -10.05 10.26
C THR A 210 -2.45 -11.38 10.12
N ARG A 211 -3.13 -12.49 10.43
CA ARG A 211 -2.61 -13.85 10.15
C ARG A 211 -2.31 -14.14 8.67
N SER A 212 -2.82 -13.31 7.75
CA SER A 212 -2.51 -13.36 6.32
C SER A 212 -1.32 -12.47 5.91
N GLY A 213 -0.63 -11.88 6.90
CA GLY A 213 0.54 -11.02 6.68
C GLY A 213 0.22 -9.58 6.29
N LYS A 214 -1.06 -9.18 6.24
CA LYS A 214 -1.44 -7.81 5.87
C LYS A 214 -1.20 -6.86 7.04
N ILE A 215 -0.49 -5.77 6.79
CA ILE A 215 -0.29 -4.71 7.77
C ILE A 215 -1.64 -4.05 8.08
N MET A 216 -1.99 -3.99 9.35
CA MET A 216 -3.23 -3.38 9.84
C MET A 216 -3.07 -1.85 9.97
N ARG A 217 -2.95 -1.15 8.84
CA ARG A 217 -2.73 0.31 8.80
C ARG A 217 -3.79 1.12 9.55
N ARG A 218 -5.03 0.63 9.65
CA ARG A 218 -6.07 1.23 10.50
C ARG A 218 -5.63 1.37 11.95
N LEU A 219 -4.92 0.37 12.50
CA LEU A 219 -4.39 0.43 13.87
C LEU A 219 -3.29 1.48 13.95
N LEU A 220 -2.35 1.49 13.01
CA LEU A 220 -1.30 2.52 12.95
C LEU A 220 -1.89 3.93 12.89
N LYS A 221 -2.92 4.15 12.06
CA LYS A 221 -3.65 5.43 11.97
C LYS A 221 -4.32 5.79 13.30
N ALA A 222 -4.98 4.85 13.96
CA ALA A 222 -5.65 5.09 15.24
C ALA A 222 -4.65 5.46 16.35
N ILE A 223 -3.57 4.69 16.49
CA ILE A 223 -2.51 4.95 17.48
C ILE A 223 -1.87 6.31 17.22
N ALA A 224 -1.53 6.62 15.96
CA ALA A 224 -0.92 7.89 15.60
C ALA A 224 -1.83 9.11 15.84
N LYS A 225 -3.16 8.93 15.80
CA LYS A 225 -4.16 9.96 16.12
C LYS A 225 -4.57 9.97 17.60
N ASN A 226 -4.03 9.06 18.42
CA ASN A 226 -4.45 8.83 19.80
C ASN A 226 -5.96 8.51 19.93
N GLU A 227 -6.48 7.76 18.97
CA GLU A 227 -7.88 7.30 18.91
C GLU A 227 -8.03 5.90 19.50
N ALA A 228 -9.26 5.54 19.88
CA ALA A 228 -9.56 4.20 20.38
C ALA A 228 -9.22 3.13 19.33
N ILE A 229 -8.34 2.19 19.72
CA ILE A 229 -8.03 1.02 18.93
C ILE A 229 -9.29 0.14 18.84
N GLY A 230 -9.87 0.06 17.64
CA GLY A 230 -11.02 -0.82 17.36
C GLY A 230 -10.65 -2.32 17.40
N ASP A 231 -11.41 -3.16 16.69
CA ASP A 231 -11.22 -4.62 16.72
C ASP A 231 -9.79 -5.07 16.37
N VAL A 232 -9.22 -5.95 17.20
CA VAL A 232 -7.88 -6.56 17.09
C VAL A 232 -7.94 -8.09 17.00
N SER A 233 -9.12 -8.69 16.83
CA SER A 233 -9.35 -10.14 16.86
C SER A 233 -8.55 -10.93 15.80
N THR A 234 -8.20 -10.29 14.68
CA THR A 234 -7.47 -10.91 13.54
C THR A 234 -5.96 -10.68 13.58
N LEU A 235 -5.49 -9.94 14.58
CA LEU A 235 -4.09 -9.63 14.78
C LEU A 235 -3.30 -10.90 15.09
N GLU A 236 -2.13 -11.04 14.47
CA GLU A 236 -1.21 -12.15 14.73
C GLU A 236 -0.60 -12.04 16.13
N ASP A 237 -0.21 -10.82 16.53
CA ASP A 237 0.47 -10.56 17.79
C ASP A 237 0.04 -9.23 18.43
N GLY A 238 -0.69 -9.34 19.55
CA GLY A 238 -1.15 -8.22 20.39
C GLY A 238 -0.05 -7.27 20.86
N ALA A 239 1.16 -7.78 21.09
CA ALA A 239 2.25 -6.98 21.62
C ALA A 239 2.75 -5.92 20.63
N ALA A 240 2.51 -6.10 19.32
CA ALA A 240 2.89 -5.12 18.30
C ALA A 240 2.15 -3.79 18.52
N VAL A 241 0.89 -3.84 18.95
CA VAL A 241 0.07 -2.65 19.16
C VAL A 241 0.59 -1.85 20.36
N SER A 242 0.84 -2.52 21.48
CA SER A 242 1.34 -1.88 22.70
C SER A 242 2.73 -1.25 22.51
N GLU A 243 3.59 -1.92 21.76
CA GLU A 243 4.93 -1.41 21.44
C GLU A 243 4.86 -0.14 20.59
N ILE A 244 4.02 -0.13 19.56
CA ILE A 244 3.85 1.02 18.68
C ILE A 244 3.24 2.21 19.44
N GLN A 245 2.28 1.94 20.34
CA GLN A 245 1.75 2.96 21.24
C GLN A 245 2.86 3.54 22.13
N SER A 246 3.69 2.68 22.72
CA SER A 246 4.80 3.13 23.58
C SER A 246 5.81 3.99 22.81
N ALA A 247 6.18 3.57 21.59
CA ALA A 247 7.08 4.32 20.72
C ALA A 247 6.52 5.70 20.32
N LEU A 248 5.19 5.79 20.11
CA LEU A 248 4.51 7.06 19.84
C LEU A 248 4.46 7.95 21.09
N ASP A 249 4.13 7.39 22.25
CA ASP A 249 4.02 8.13 23.51
C ASP A 249 5.37 8.70 23.96
N GLU A 250 6.46 7.94 23.85
CA GLU A 250 7.82 8.40 24.17
C GLU A 250 8.24 9.61 23.32
N LEU A 251 7.90 9.60 22.03
CA LEU A 251 8.22 10.70 21.12
C LEU A 251 7.29 11.91 21.30
N GLN A 252 6.00 11.71 21.58
CA GLN A 252 5.09 12.81 21.92
C GLN A 252 5.48 13.48 23.25
N GLY A 253 5.91 12.70 24.24
CA GLY A 253 6.46 13.22 25.51
C GLY A 253 7.74 14.03 25.31
N ASN A 254 8.61 13.61 24.39
CA ASN A 254 9.82 14.36 24.04
C ASN A 254 9.51 15.68 23.30
N ILE A 255 8.44 15.74 22.49
CA ILE A 255 7.99 16.96 21.80
C ILE A 255 7.36 17.97 22.79
N GLN A 256 6.63 17.51 23.81
CA GLN A 256 6.08 18.39 24.86
C GLN A 256 7.16 18.95 25.80
N ASN A 257 8.25 18.21 26.04
CA ASN A 257 9.36 18.67 26.89
C ASN A 257 10.36 19.60 26.16
N GLN A 258 10.19 19.83 24.86
CA GLN A 258 11.03 20.73 24.05
C GLN A 258 10.31 22.04 23.64
N LYS A 259 9.07 22.26 24.06
CA LYS A 259 8.35 23.54 23.96
C LYS A 259 8.39 24.28 25.30
#